data_AF-R4T342-F1
#
_entry.id   AF-R4T342-F1
#
_cell.length_a   1.000
_cell.length_b   1.000
_cell.length_c   1.000
_cell.angle_alpha   90.00
_cell.angle_beta   90.00
_cell.angle_gamma   90.00
#
_symmetry.space_group_name_H-M   'P 1'
#
loop_
_entity.id
_entity.type
_entity.pdbx_description
1 polymer ?
#
loop_
_entity_poly.entity_id
_entity_poly.type
_entity_poly.pdbx_seq_one_letter_code
_entity_poly.pdbx_strand_id
1 'polypeptide(L)'
;MKVFSEDQMHGRSDPGREVTESLLRLVDVATSGELLDGVHSYADTMFNVSQLARISAESTGMLARHPELRSDVNRIREFFYSVERRRGYVWISGD
;
A
#
# COMPACT_ATOMS: atom_id res chain seq x y z
N MET A 1 -8.67 4.75 9.26
CA MET A 1 -8.32 3.65 8.34
C MET A 1 -7.33 2.70 9.01
N LYS A 2 -7.47 1.40 8.77
CA LYS A 2 -6.56 0.34 9.26
C LYS A 2 -5.91 -0.36 8.08
N VAL A 3 -4.66 -0.78 8.21
CA VAL A 3 -3.95 -1.55 7.18
C VAL A 3 -3.58 -2.92 7.72
N PHE A 4 -3.82 -3.98 6.95
CA PHE A 4 -3.37 -5.32 7.28
C PHE A 4 -3.03 -6.09 6.01
N SER A 5 -2.20 -7.13 6.15
CA SER A 5 -2.05 -8.14 5.09
C SER A 5 -2.84 -9.40 5.44
N GLU A 6 -3.30 -10.11 4.41
CA GLU A 6 -4.03 -11.38 4.54
C GLU A 6 -3.41 -12.40 3.59
N ASP A 7 -3.11 -13.61 4.07
CA ASP A 7 -2.64 -14.71 3.21
C ASP A 7 -3.80 -15.50 2.57
N GLN A 8 -3.47 -16.50 1.74
CA GLN A 8 -4.46 -17.34 1.05
C GLN A 8 -5.29 -18.24 2.00
N MET A 9 -4.88 -18.37 3.25
CA MET A 9 -5.58 -19.12 4.30
C MET A 9 -6.37 -18.18 5.23
N HIS A 10 -6.55 -16.92 4.84
CA HIS A 10 -7.17 -15.86 5.64
C HIS A 10 -6.43 -15.50 6.93
N GLY A 11 -5.14 -15.85 7.02
CA GLY A 11 -4.26 -15.42 8.09
C GLY A 11 -3.94 -13.93 7.97
N ARG A 12 -4.38 -13.12 8.95
CA ARG A 12 -4.17 -11.67 8.97
C ARG A 12 -2.92 -11.29 9.76
N SER A 13 -2.22 -10.26 9.29
CA SER A 13 -1.04 -9.71 9.93
C SER A 13 -1.04 -8.19 9.89
N ASP A 14 -0.79 -7.57 11.04
CA ASP A 14 -0.58 -6.13 11.17
C ASP A 14 0.85 -5.79 10.68
N PRO A 15 1.01 -4.85 9.73
CA PRO A 15 2.33 -4.47 9.22
C PRO A 15 3.10 -3.52 10.13
N GLY A 16 2.47 -3.03 11.20
CA GLY A 16 3.00 -2.06 12.13
C GLY A 16 2.63 -0.62 11.77
N ARG A 17 2.79 0.25 12.78
CA ARG A 17 2.42 1.67 12.71
C ARG A 17 3.15 2.42 11.59
N GLU A 18 4.46 2.24 11.47
CA GLU A 18 5.25 2.98 10.46
C GLU A 18 4.84 2.63 9.04
N VAL A 19 4.57 1.36 8.74
CA VAL A 19 4.10 0.92 7.42
C VAL A 19 2.71 1.49 7.14
N THR A 20 1.83 1.47 8.15
CA THR A 20 0.50 2.06 8.04
C THR A 20 0.57 3.56 7.71
N GLU A 21 1.36 4.32 8.48
CA GLU A 21 1.53 5.76 8.24
C GLU A 21 2.18 6.06 6.88
N SER A 22 3.19 5.29 6.48
CA SER A 22 3.80 5.42 5.15
C SER A 22 2.79 5.17 4.03
N LEU A 23 1.94 4.14 4.14
CA LEU A 23 0.97 3.82 3.10
C LEU A 23 -0.11 4.89 2.99
N LEU A 24 -0.61 5.39 4.12
CA LEU A 24 -1.61 6.46 4.13
C LEU A 24 -1.04 7.77 3.55
N ARG A 25 0.24 8.10 3.81
CA ARG A 25 0.90 9.23 3.14
C ARG A 25 0.97 9.06 1.63
N LEU A 26 1.20 7.84 1.12
CA LEU A 26 1.19 7.57 -0.32
C LEU A 26 -0.22 7.68 -0.91
N VAL A 27 -1.26 7.28 -0.17
CA VAL A 27 -2.66 7.47 -0.56
C VAL A 27 -2.98 8.97 -0.69
N ASP A 28 -2.57 9.78 0.29
CA ASP A 28 -2.87 11.22 0.30
C ASP A 28 -2.25 12.01 -0.86
N VAL A 29 -1.15 11.53 -1.46
CA VAL A 29 -0.45 12.19 -2.59
C VAL A 29 -0.67 11.49 -3.94
N ALA A 30 -1.47 10.42 -3.94
CA ALA A 30 -1.82 9.73 -5.17
C ALA A 30 -2.63 10.66 -6.08
N THR A 31 -2.46 10.46 -7.38
CA THR A 31 -3.10 11.29 -8.43
C THR A 31 -3.95 10.44 -9.34
N SER A 32 -4.92 11.09 -9.99
CA SER A 32 -5.85 10.46 -10.93
C SER A 32 -5.14 9.51 -11.91
N GLY A 33 -5.52 8.24 -11.85
CA GLY A 33 -4.98 7.16 -12.70
C GLY A 33 -3.97 6.25 -12.00
N GLU A 34 -3.45 6.65 -10.84
CA GLU A 34 -2.68 5.76 -9.94
C GLU A 34 -3.64 4.88 -9.13
N LEU A 35 -3.22 3.67 -8.75
CA LEU A 35 -4.10 2.75 -8.02
C LEU A 35 -4.49 3.24 -6.63
N LEU A 36 -3.59 3.96 -5.96
CA LEU A 36 -3.82 4.48 -4.61
C LEU A 36 -4.83 5.65 -4.58
N ASP A 37 -5.09 6.31 -5.71
CA ASP A 37 -6.09 7.38 -5.83
C ASP A 37 -7.52 6.87 -5.61
N GLY A 38 -7.76 5.57 -5.85
CA GLY A 38 -9.05 4.92 -5.60
C GLY A 38 -9.31 4.54 -4.14
N VAL A 39 -8.38 4.80 -3.22
CA VAL A 39 -8.54 4.46 -1.80
C VAL A 39 -9.35 5.57 -1.11
N HIS A 40 -10.48 5.20 -0.51
CA HIS A 40 -11.37 6.15 0.18
C HIS A 40 -11.50 5.84 1.68
N SER A 41 -11.60 6.88 2.50
CA SER A 41 -11.64 6.78 3.97
C SER A 41 -12.78 5.92 4.53
N TYR A 42 -13.87 5.77 3.78
CA TYR A 42 -15.09 5.06 4.17
C TYR A 42 -15.33 3.78 3.34
N ALA A 43 -14.32 3.30 2.62
CA ALA A 43 -14.43 2.09 1.80
C ALA A 43 -13.27 1.14 2.10
N ASP A 44 -13.59 -0.14 2.20
CA ASP A 44 -12.58 -1.19 2.24
C ASP A 44 -11.97 -1.35 0.85
N THR A 45 -10.65 -1.30 0.78
CA THR A 45 -9.88 -1.51 -0.45
C THR A 45 -8.92 -2.67 -0.28
N MET A 46 -8.91 -3.58 -1.26
CA MET A 46 -8.00 -4.72 -1.31
C MET A 46 -7.11 -4.64 -2.55
N PHE A 47 -5.82 -4.88 -2.34
CA PHE A 47 -4.82 -5.00 -3.41
C PHE A 47 -4.23 -6.40 -3.42
N ASN A 48 -4.34 -7.08 -4.56
CA ASN A 48 -3.65 -8.32 -4.83
C ASN A 48 -2.20 -8.07 -5.30
N VAL A 49 -1.39 -9.13 -5.35
CA VAL A 49 0.03 -9.08 -5.76
C VAL A 49 0.26 -8.33 -7.08
N SER A 50 -0.58 -8.50 -8.10
CA SER A 50 -0.39 -7.79 -9.37
C SER A 50 -0.61 -6.28 -9.24
N GLN A 51 -1.53 -5.86 -8.35
CA GLN A 51 -1.77 -4.47 -8.03
C GLN A 51 -0.65 -3.88 -7.16
N LEU A 52 -0.09 -4.65 -6.21
CA LEU A 52 1.06 -4.22 -5.40
C LEU A 52 2.31 -3.95 -6.26
N ALA A 53 2.57 -4.81 -7.25
CA ALA A 53 3.63 -4.60 -8.23
C ALA A 53 3.42 -3.31 -9.03
N ARG A 54 2.17 -3.05 -9.45
CA ARG A 54 1.81 -1.81 -10.15
C ARG A 54 1.99 -0.57 -9.26
N ILE A 55 1.53 -0.59 -8.00
CA ILE A 55 1.74 0.50 -7.05
C ILE A 55 3.25 0.76 -6.85
N SER A 56 4.06 -0.30 -6.74
CA SER A 56 5.52 -0.18 -6.62
C SER A 56 6.17 0.48 -7.84
N ALA A 57 5.63 0.29 -9.05
CA ALA A 57 6.08 0.97 -10.25
C ALA A 57 5.65 2.44 -10.26
N GLU A 58 4.38 2.71 -9.98
CA GLU A 58 3.78 4.05 -9.88
C GLU A 58 4.50 4.93 -8.85
N SER A 59 4.97 4.34 -7.74
CA SER A 59 5.70 5.06 -6.69
C SER A 59 6.99 5.73 -7.18
N THR A 60 7.55 5.32 -8.32
CA THR A 60 8.68 6.00 -8.96
C THR A 60 8.26 7.38 -9.49
N GLY A 61 7.07 7.48 -10.08
CA GLY A 61 6.47 8.75 -10.50
C GLY A 61 6.12 9.63 -9.29
N MET A 62 5.63 9.02 -8.21
CA MET A 62 5.40 9.73 -6.94
C MET A 62 6.69 10.38 -6.42
N LEU A 63 7.82 9.68 -6.45
CA LEU A 63 9.12 10.24 -5.99
C LEU A 63 9.64 11.40 -6.84
N ALA A 64 9.26 11.48 -8.11
CA ALA A 64 9.62 12.64 -8.93
C ALA A 64 8.85 13.89 -8.50
N ARG A 65 7.63 13.73 -8.00
CA ARG A 65 6.75 14.81 -7.50
C ARG A 65 7.00 15.13 -6.03
N HIS A 66 7.33 14.11 -5.24
CA HIS A 66 7.48 14.14 -3.78
C HIS A 66 8.77 13.41 -3.34
N PRO A 67 9.96 13.99 -3.57
CA PRO A 67 11.23 13.36 -3.21
C PRO A 67 11.39 13.03 -1.72
N GLU A 68 10.69 13.77 -0.86
CA GLU A 68 10.64 13.60 0.60
C GLU A 68 10.05 12.24 1.02
N LEU A 69 9.22 11.62 0.17
CA LEU A 69 8.57 10.32 0.44
C LEU A 69 9.48 9.12 0.17
N ARG A 70 10.77 9.32 -0.10
CA ARG A 70 11.72 8.24 -0.41
C ARG A 70 11.76 7.14 0.64
N SER A 71 11.77 7.50 1.91
CA SER A 71 11.77 6.55 3.02
C SER A 71 10.45 5.77 3.08
N ASP A 72 9.31 6.45 2.87
CA ASP A 72 7.98 5.83 2.83
C ASP A 72 7.86 4.84 1.67
N VAL A 73 8.26 5.24 0.46
CA VAL A 73 8.24 4.37 -0.72
C VAL A 73 9.10 3.13 -0.53
N ASN A 74 10.30 3.27 0.05
CA ASN A 74 11.15 2.11 0.33
C ASN A 74 10.50 1.16 1.34
N ARG A 75 9.94 1.70 2.44
CA ARG A 75 9.24 0.91 3.46
C ARG A 75 8.04 0.16 2.87
N ILE A 76 7.25 0.82 2.02
CA ILE A 76 6.10 0.20 1.37
C ILE A 76 6.52 -0.88 0.37
N ARG A 77 7.59 -0.68 -0.40
CA ARG A 77 8.13 -1.71 -1.30
C ARG A 77 8.59 -2.95 -0.54
N GLU A 78 9.28 -2.79 0.59
CA GLU A 78 9.69 -3.91 1.44
C GLU A 78 8.48 -4.66 2.02
N PHE A 79 7.47 -3.93 2.48
CA PHE A 79 6.22 -4.52 2.96
C PHE A 79 5.52 -5.31 1.85
N PHE A 80 5.33 -4.73 0.68
CA PHE A 80 4.71 -5.38 -0.47
C PHE A 80 5.47 -6.64 -0.87
N TYR A 81 6.80 -6.56 -0.99
CA TYR A 81 7.63 -7.74 -1.27
C TYR A 81 7.42 -8.87 -0.25
N SER A 82 7.23 -8.54 1.03
CA SER A 82 6.93 -9.53 2.07
C SER A 82 5.56 -10.20 1.91
N VAL A 83 4.56 -9.47 1.39
CA VAL A 83 3.21 -9.95 1.11
C VAL A 83 3.20 -10.81 -0.15
N GLU A 84 3.91 -10.37 -1.20
CA GLU A 84 4.06 -11.11 -2.46
C GLU A 84 4.69 -12.47 -2.25
N ARG A 85 5.74 -12.58 -1.42
CA ARG A 85 6.38 -13.87 -1.08
C ARG A 85 5.43 -14.86 -0.42
N ARG A 86 4.37 -14.37 0.23
CA ARG A 86 3.32 -15.17 0.87
C ARG A 86 2.06 -15.30 0.01
N ARG A 87 2.10 -14.78 -1.23
CA ARG A 87 0.95 -14.71 -2.16
C ARG A 87 -0.28 -14.06 -1.51
N GLY A 88 -0.05 -13.10 -0.62
CA GLY A 88 -1.12 -12.45 0.14
C GLY A 88 -1.74 -11.25 -0.56
N TYR A 89 -2.57 -10.56 0.20
CA TYR A 89 -3.28 -9.34 -0.15
C TYR A 89 -2.93 -8.24 0.86
N VAL A 90 -3.01 -6.98 0.43
CA VAL A 90 -3.02 -5.83 1.35
C VAL A 90 -4.43 -5.29 1.40
N TRP A 91 -4.93 -5.07 2.62
CA TRP A 91 -6.21 -4.44 2.88
C TRP A 91 -5.98 -3.08 3.53
N ILE A 92 -6.75 -2.10 3.06
CA ILE A 92 -6.94 -0.82 3.72
C ILE A 92 -8.42 -0.74 4.07
N SER A 93 -8.75 -0.85 5.36
CA SER A 93 -10.12 -0.78 5.83
C SER A 93 -10.49 0.64 6.21
N GLY A 94 -11.53 1.15 5.55
CA GLY A 94 -12.22 2.37 5.90
C GLY A 94 -13.21 2.10 7.03
N ASP A 95 -13.42 3.08 7.90
CA ASP A 95 -14.39 3.02 9.00
C ASP A 95 -15.21 4.31 8.96
#